data_AF-A0A4Q3RX48-F1
#
_entry.id   AF-A0A4Q3RX48-F1
#
_cell.length_a   1.000
_cell.length_b   1.000
_cell.length_c   1.000
_cell.angle_alpha   90.00
_cell.angle_beta   90.00
_cell.angle_gamma   90.00
#
_symmetry.space_group_name_H-M   'P 1'
#
loop_
_entity.id
_entity.type
_entity.pdbx_description
1 polymer ?
#
loop_
_entity_poly.entity_id
_entity_poly.type
_entity_poly.pdbx_seq_one_letter_code
_entity_poly.pdbx_strand_id
1 'polypeptide(L)'
;PPAPPRNPVISRPDWIRKPSGDAVNRAYPDRAQRQNIGGKVTLSCTVNADGTVSGCSVVSENPGDYGFGDAAIRLSKQFKMRPQTADGQPVGGASVRIPLTFTPASE
;
A
#
# COMPACT_ATOMS: atom_id res chain seq x y z
N PRO A 1 3.17 27.71 -17.55
CA PRO A 1 2.26 26.62 -17.10
C PRO A 1 2.14 26.60 -15.55
N PRO A 2 0.93 26.61 -14.98
CA PRO A 2 0.78 26.36 -13.54
C PRO A 2 1.14 24.90 -13.26
N ALA A 3 1.93 24.66 -12.22
CA ALA A 3 2.23 23.31 -11.76
C ALA A 3 0.90 22.62 -11.37
N PRO A 4 0.70 21.33 -11.70
CA PRO A 4 -0.50 20.63 -11.25
C PRO A 4 -0.61 20.71 -9.73
N PRO A 5 -1.83 20.85 -9.16
CA PRO A 5 -2.02 20.85 -7.72
C PRO A 5 -1.41 19.56 -7.18
N ARG A 6 -0.30 19.68 -6.44
CA ARG A 6 0.35 18.54 -5.80
C ARG A 6 -0.49 18.25 -4.57
N ASN A 7 -1.41 17.29 -4.67
CA ASN A 7 -2.02 16.74 -3.46
C ASN A 7 -0.91 16.41 -2.47
N PRO A 8 -1.04 16.82 -1.20
CA PRO A 8 0.00 16.58 -0.20
C PRO A 8 0.27 15.07 -0.14
N VAL A 9 1.55 14.71 -0.28
CA VAL A 9 2.01 13.32 -0.19
C VAL A 9 2.40 13.04 1.25
N ILE A 10 1.68 12.12 1.89
CA ILE A 10 1.96 11.70 3.26
C ILE A 10 3.27 10.92 3.26
N SER A 11 4.33 11.57 3.76
CA SER A 11 5.67 10.99 3.82
C SER A 11 5.88 10.10 5.05
N ARG A 12 5.10 10.33 6.12
CA ARG A 12 5.15 9.59 7.38
C ARG A 12 3.75 9.17 7.81
N PRO A 13 3.19 8.12 7.20
CA PRO A 13 1.87 7.63 7.57
C PRO A 13 1.91 6.97 8.95
N ASP A 14 0.93 7.34 9.79
CA ASP A 14 0.72 6.73 11.10
C ASP A 14 -0.37 5.68 11.01
N TRP A 15 0.02 4.41 10.93
CA TRP A 15 -0.92 3.31 10.70
C TRP A 15 -1.49 2.79 12.03
N ILE A 16 -2.79 2.95 12.22
CA ILE A 16 -3.54 2.31 13.30
C ILE A 16 -3.64 0.81 13.06
N ARG A 17 -3.84 0.40 11.79
CA ARG A 17 -3.97 -1.00 11.40
C ARG A 17 -3.22 -1.26 10.11
N LYS A 18 -2.50 -2.39 10.10
CA LYS A 18 -1.79 -2.96 8.94
C LYS A 18 -2.28 -4.40 8.75
N PRO A 19 -2.20 -4.96 7.52
CA PRO A 19 -2.44 -6.37 7.31
C PRO A 19 -1.48 -7.23 8.12
N SER A 20 -2.00 -8.30 8.72
CA SER A 20 -1.19 -9.30 9.43
C SER A 20 -0.34 -10.12 8.45
N GLY A 21 0.74 -10.75 8.92
CA GLY A 21 1.56 -11.64 8.08
C GLY A 21 0.74 -12.76 7.42
N ASP A 22 -0.23 -13.32 8.14
CA ASP A 22 -1.18 -14.30 7.59
C ASP A 22 -2.09 -13.71 6.48
N ALA A 23 -2.49 -12.44 6.59
CA ALA A 23 -3.23 -11.79 5.51
C ALA A 23 -2.34 -11.59 4.28
N VAL A 24 -1.07 -11.22 4.48
CA VAL A 24 -0.08 -11.12 3.40
C VAL A 24 0.14 -12.48 2.74
N ASN A 25 0.28 -13.56 3.51
CA ASN A 25 0.43 -14.92 3.00
C ASN A 25 -0.78 -15.38 2.19
N ARG A 26 -2.01 -15.10 2.66
CA ARG A 26 -3.22 -15.41 1.88
C ARG A 26 -3.37 -14.61 0.59
N ALA A 27 -2.84 -13.39 0.59
CA ALA A 27 -2.82 -12.56 -0.61
C ALA A 27 -1.63 -12.87 -1.52
N TYR A 28 -0.65 -13.66 -1.06
CA TYR A 28 0.55 -13.98 -1.81
C TYR A 28 0.17 -14.68 -3.13
N PRO A 29 0.66 -14.21 -4.30
CA PRO A 29 0.35 -14.87 -5.56
C PRO A 29 0.87 -16.31 -5.62
N ASP A 30 -0.01 -17.27 -5.92
CA ASP A 30 0.34 -18.70 -6.03
C ASP A 30 1.59 -18.93 -6.90
N ARG A 31 1.66 -18.27 -8.07
CA ARG A 31 2.79 -18.40 -8.99
C ARG A 31 4.12 -18.02 -8.33
N ALA A 32 4.14 -16.90 -7.62
CA ALA A 32 5.33 -16.41 -6.94
C ALA A 32 5.69 -17.30 -5.74
N GLN A 33 4.69 -17.79 -5.00
CA GLN A 33 4.89 -18.70 -3.88
C GLN A 33 5.49 -20.03 -4.35
N ARG A 34 4.93 -20.64 -5.40
CA ARG A 34 5.42 -21.90 -5.99
C ARG A 34 6.85 -21.80 -6.52
N GLN A 35 7.27 -20.61 -6.96
CA GLN A 35 8.60 -20.34 -7.48
C GLN A 35 9.55 -19.77 -6.41
N ASN A 36 9.11 -19.64 -5.15
CA ASN A 36 9.87 -18.99 -4.06
C ASN A 36 10.39 -17.59 -4.42
N ILE A 37 9.62 -16.85 -5.22
CA ILE A 37 9.96 -15.50 -5.66
C ILE A 37 9.35 -14.50 -4.70
N GLY A 38 10.19 -13.70 -4.05
CA GLY A 38 9.79 -12.52 -3.30
C GLY A 38 9.55 -11.31 -4.19
N GLY A 39 8.76 -10.36 -3.71
CA GLY A 39 8.41 -9.15 -4.45
C GLY A 39 8.25 -7.93 -3.57
N LYS A 40 8.47 -6.76 -4.16
CA LYS A 40 8.23 -5.46 -3.56
C LYS A 40 7.24 -4.70 -4.42
N VAL A 41 6.20 -4.17 -3.79
CA VAL A 41 5.18 -3.35 -4.43
C VAL A 41 5.06 -2.05 -3.70
N THR A 42 4.98 -0.95 -4.43
CA THR A 42 4.60 0.35 -3.88
C THR A 42 3.24 0.72 -4.43
N LEU A 43 2.28 0.90 -3.53
CA LEU A 43 0.95 1.43 -3.88
C LEU A 43 0.91 2.94 -3.65
N SER A 44 0.15 3.65 -4.49
CA SER A 44 -0.32 5.00 -4.23
C SER A 44 -1.81 4.96 -3.97
N CYS A 45 -2.23 5.39 -2.79
CA CYS A 45 -3.63 5.41 -2.39
C CYS A 45 -4.03 6.82 -1.97
N THR A 46 -5.32 7.13 -2.07
CA THR A 46 -5.89 8.35 -1.49
C THR A 46 -6.39 8.03 -0.08
N VAL A 47 -6.05 8.89 0.87
CA VAL A 47 -6.53 8.76 2.25
C VAL A 47 -7.88 9.48 2.39
N ASN A 48 -8.84 8.78 2.97
CA ASN A 48 -10.16 9.31 3.28
C ASN A 48 -10.15 10.01 4.65
N ALA A 49 -11.16 10.85 4.91
CA ALA A 49 -11.26 11.59 6.18
C ALA A 49 -11.36 10.69 7.43
N ASP A 50 -11.85 9.46 7.29
CA ASP A 50 -11.93 8.46 8.36
C ASP A 50 -10.61 7.67 8.56
N GLY A 51 -9.58 7.97 7.77
CA GLY A 51 -8.27 7.31 7.79
C GLY A 51 -8.21 6.00 7.00
N THR A 52 -9.29 5.58 6.33
CA THR A 52 -9.21 4.48 5.35
C THR A 52 -8.52 4.95 4.08
N VAL A 53 -8.03 4.00 3.28
CA VAL A 53 -7.42 4.28 1.97
C VAL A 53 -8.31 3.78 0.85
N SER A 54 -8.41 4.55 -0.23
CA SER A 54 -9.22 4.26 -1.40
C SER A 54 -8.48 4.66 -2.69
N GLY A 55 -8.97 4.20 -3.85
CA GLY A 55 -8.37 4.52 -5.15
C GLY A 55 -6.90 4.06 -5.30
N CYS A 56 -6.54 2.98 -4.60
CA CYS A 56 -5.17 2.46 -4.62
C CYS A 56 -4.76 1.97 -6.01
N SER A 57 -3.61 2.44 -6.48
CA SER A 57 -2.99 2.01 -7.74
C SER A 57 -1.54 1.57 -7.51
N VAL A 58 -1.07 0.63 -8.30
CA VAL A 58 0.33 0.17 -8.25
C VAL A 58 1.22 1.20 -8.92
N VAL A 59 2.16 1.76 -8.16
CA VAL A 59 3.18 2.69 -8.68
C VAL A 59 4.40 1.94 -9.18
N SER A 60 4.76 0.87 -8.49
CA SER A 60 5.93 0.06 -8.79
C SER A 60 5.68 -1.36 -8.28
N GLU A 61 6.02 -2.33 -9.10
CA GLU A 61 6.01 -3.76 -8.76
C GLU A 61 7.32 -4.35 -9.26
N ASN A 62 8.04 -5.06 -8.37
CA ASN A 62 9.27 -5.73 -8.73
C ASN A 62 9.45 -7.04 -7.94
N PRO A 63 9.58 -8.20 -8.60
CA PRO A 63 9.48 -8.38 -10.06
C PRO A 63 8.03 -8.17 -10.53
N GLY A 64 7.87 -7.57 -11.71
CA GLY A 64 6.57 -7.38 -12.38
C GLY A 64 6.00 -8.70 -12.92
N ASP A 65 4.70 -8.70 -13.26
CA ASP A 65 3.99 -9.83 -13.88
C ASP A 65 3.87 -11.11 -13.03
N TYR A 66 4.06 -10.99 -11.72
CA TYR A 66 3.85 -12.07 -10.75
C TYR A 66 2.52 -11.96 -9.99
N GLY A 67 1.84 -10.81 -10.10
CA GLY A 67 0.55 -10.56 -9.46
C GLY A 67 0.66 -9.92 -8.08
N PHE A 68 1.84 -9.43 -7.68
CA PHE A 68 2.02 -8.78 -6.39
C PHE A 68 1.21 -7.47 -6.30
N GLY A 69 1.03 -6.78 -7.42
CA GLY A 69 0.23 -5.56 -7.49
C GLY A 69 -1.23 -5.80 -7.09
N ASP A 70 -1.87 -6.82 -7.66
CA ASP A 70 -3.26 -7.18 -7.36
C ASP A 70 -3.42 -7.63 -5.90
N ALA A 71 -2.47 -8.44 -5.42
CA ALA A 71 -2.37 -8.85 -4.03
C ALA A 71 -2.28 -7.65 -3.08
N ALA A 72 -1.41 -6.69 -3.40
CA ALA A 72 -1.23 -5.48 -2.61
C ALA A 72 -2.49 -4.61 -2.61
N ILE A 73 -3.18 -4.45 -3.75
CA ILE A 73 -4.46 -3.72 -3.82
C ILE A 73 -5.53 -4.38 -2.93
N ARG A 74 -5.56 -5.70 -2.82
CA ARG A 74 -6.49 -6.40 -1.91
C ARG A 74 -6.15 -6.12 -0.44
N LEU A 75 -4.86 -6.15 -0.10
CA LEU A 75 -4.37 -5.85 1.24
C LEU A 75 -4.56 -4.38 1.63
N SER A 76 -4.53 -3.45 0.66
CA SER A 76 -4.67 -2.01 0.90
C SER A 76 -5.95 -1.69 1.68
N LYS A 77 -7.04 -2.43 1.44
CA LYS A 77 -8.33 -2.29 2.13
C LYS A 77 -8.28 -2.56 3.64
N GLN A 78 -7.26 -3.26 4.11
CA GLN A 78 -7.07 -3.57 5.53
C GLN A 78 -6.32 -2.46 6.27
N PHE A 79 -5.56 -1.64 5.55
CA PHE A 79 -4.81 -0.53 6.13
C PHE A 79 -5.78 0.52 6.66
N LYS A 80 -5.48 1.01 7.86
CA LYS A 80 -6.16 2.14 8.47
C LYS A 80 -5.14 3.08 9.06
N MET A 81 -5.16 4.31 8.61
CA MET A 81 -4.28 5.37 9.08
C MET A 81 -4.97 6.18 10.18
N ARG A 82 -4.18 6.81 11.04
CA ARG A 82 -4.67 7.79 12.00
C ARG A 82 -5.06 9.06 11.24
N PRO A 83 -6.32 9.53 11.36
CA PRO A 83 -6.80 10.69 10.60
C PRO A 83 -6.21 12.03 11.08
N GLN A 84 -5.44 12.04 12.18
CA GLN A 84 -4.56 13.16 12.52
C GLN A 84 -3.16 12.81 12.02
N THR A 85 -2.78 13.32 10.84
CA THR A 85 -1.34 13.42 10.53
C THR A 85 -0.69 14.38 11.52
N ALA A 86 0.47 14.01 12.05
CA ALA A 86 1.20 14.74 13.10
C ALA A 86 1.53 16.21 12.76
N ASP A 87 1.32 16.62 11.51
CA ASP A 87 1.60 17.96 10.98
C ASP A 87 0.35 18.87 10.88
N GLY A 88 -0.83 18.41 11.34
CA GLY A 88 -2.07 19.19 11.28
C GLY A 88 -2.68 19.32 9.88
N GLN A 89 -2.14 18.63 8.87
CA GLN A 89 -2.67 18.62 7.51
C GLN A 89 -3.96 17.79 7.42
N PRO A 90 -4.95 18.20 6.59
CA PRO A 90 -6.14 17.40 6.35
C PRO A 90 -5.75 16.08 5.67
N VAL A 91 -6.08 14.96 6.31
CA VAL A 91 -5.85 13.61 5.75
C VAL A 91 -6.76 13.30 4.57
N GLY A 92 -7.93 13.93 4.51
CA GLY A 92 -8.92 13.71 3.45
C GLY A 92 -8.43 14.24 2.12
N GLY A 93 -8.24 13.33 1.15
CA GLY A 93 -7.77 13.66 -0.20
C GLY A 93 -6.24 13.66 -0.36
N ALA A 94 -5.47 13.42 0.71
CA ALA A 94 -4.03 13.30 0.60
C ALA A 94 -3.63 11.97 -0.07
N SER A 95 -2.49 11.94 -0.76
CA SER A 95 -1.96 10.71 -1.35
C SER A 95 -0.92 10.08 -0.45
N VAL A 96 -0.97 8.76 -0.26
CA VAL A 96 -0.01 8.01 0.57
C VAL A 96 0.66 6.91 -0.25
N ARG A 97 1.96 6.73 -0.05
CA ARG A 97 2.72 5.63 -0.64
C ARG A 97 2.88 4.50 0.36
N ILE A 98 2.43 3.31 0.01
CA ILE A 98 2.47 2.13 0.87
C ILE A 98 3.41 1.10 0.24
N PRO A 99 4.64 0.95 0.73
CA PRO A 99 5.52 -0.13 0.31
C PRO A 99 5.09 -1.43 1.01
N LEU A 100 4.76 -2.46 0.22
CA LEU A 100 4.52 -3.83 0.66
C LEU A 100 5.66 -4.71 0.17
N THR A 101 6.14 -5.60 1.04
CA THR A 101 7.12 -6.62 0.70
C THR A 101 6.51 -7.98 0.93
N PHE A 102 6.59 -8.82 -0.10
CA PHE A 102 6.22 -10.23 -0.07
C PHE A 102 7.52 -11.02 0.01
N THR A 103 7.76 -11.64 1.15
CA THR A 103 8.87 -12.56 1.35
C THR A 103 8.35 -13.99 1.22
N PRO A 104 8.97 -14.84 0.39
CA PRO A 104 8.64 -16.26 0.42
C PRO A 104 8.90 -16.78 1.84
N ALA A 105 8.14 -17.78 2.27
CA ALA A 105 8.47 -18.54 3.47
C ALA A 105 9.76 -19.30 3.17
N SER A 106 10.90 -18.62 3.32
CA SER A 106 12.21 -19.26 3.34
C SER A 106 12.25 -20.07 4.63
N GLU A 107 12.08 -21.37 4.47
CA GLU A 107 12.36 -22.37 5.49
C GLU A 107 13.87 -22.64 5.55
#